data_AF-A6TG69-F1
#
_entry.id   AF-A6TG69-F1
#
_cell.length_a   1.000
_cell.length_b   1.000
_cell.length_c   1.000
_cell.angle_alpha   90.00
_cell.angle_beta   90.00
_cell.angle_gamma   90.00
#
_symmetry.space_group_name_H-M   'P 1'
#
loop_
_entity.id
_entity.type
_entity.pdbx_description
1 polymer ?
#
loop_
_entity_poly.entity_id
_entity_poly.type
_entity_poly.pdbx_seq_one_letter_code
_entity_poly.pdbx_strand_id
1 'polypeptide(L)'
;MKKPTSATRGKSGRKSREELNQEARDRKRQKKHRGHAAGSRANGGDAASAGKKQRQAQDPRVGSKKPIPLGVSESSAPAPKQHKPKSEKPMLSPQAELELLENDERLDALLERLEEGGTLNAEEQSWVDAKLDRIDELMQQLGLSYDDEDEEEEERQEDMMRLLKGGN
;
A
#
# COMPACT_ATOMS: atom_id res chain seq x y z
N MET A 1 21.47 30.68 44.98
CA MET A 1 22.38 29.50 44.84
C MET A 1 22.99 29.52 43.44
N LYS A 2 24.31 29.70 43.31
CA LYS A 2 25.03 29.69 42.03
C LYS A 2 25.75 28.33 41.89
N LYS A 3 25.46 27.57 40.84
CA LYS A 3 26.12 26.28 40.55
C LYS A 3 27.51 26.54 39.93
N PRO A 4 28.59 25.84 40.34
CA PRO A 4 29.89 25.98 39.70
C PRO A 4 29.92 25.30 38.33
N THR A 5 30.48 25.99 37.35
CA THR A 5 30.65 25.54 35.96
C THR A 5 31.71 24.45 35.86
N SER A 6 31.42 23.43 35.04
CA SER A 6 32.20 22.22 34.80
C SER A 6 33.67 22.45 34.40
N ALA A 7 34.51 21.57 34.93
CA ALA A 7 35.95 21.35 34.73
C ALA A 7 36.56 21.80 33.38
N THR A 8 37.73 22.44 33.48
CA THR A 8 38.64 22.75 32.39
C THR A 8 39.14 21.45 31.72
N ARG A 9 38.80 21.26 30.45
CA ARG A 9 39.31 20.16 29.61
C ARG A 9 40.84 20.30 29.51
N GLY A 10 41.56 19.40 30.17
CA GLY A 10 43.03 19.35 30.17
C GLY A 10 43.58 19.37 28.75
N LYS A 11 44.53 20.26 28.51
CA LYS A 11 45.28 20.37 27.25
C LYS A 11 46.10 19.09 27.08
N SER A 12 45.59 18.12 26.31
CA SER A 12 46.41 17.01 25.84
C SER A 12 47.63 17.60 25.13
N GLY A 13 48.84 17.19 25.56
CA GLY A 13 50.11 17.69 25.05
C GLY A 13 50.12 17.73 23.51
N ARG A 14 50.67 18.80 22.94
CA ARG A 14 50.83 18.88 21.49
C ARG A 14 51.80 17.77 21.09
N LYS A 15 51.39 16.92 20.14
CA LYS A 15 52.23 15.88 19.54
C LYS A 15 53.55 16.49 19.06
N SER A 16 54.65 15.76 19.23
CA SER A 16 55.95 16.22 18.74
C SER A 16 55.93 16.31 17.21
N ARG A 17 56.83 17.11 16.63
CA ARG A 17 56.93 17.25 15.16
C ARG A 17 57.21 15.90 14.48
N GLU A 18 57.99 15.05 15.13
CA GLU A 18 58.34 13.71 14.66
C GLU A 18 57.12 12.77 14.70
N GLU A 19 56.34 12.82 15.77
CA GLU A 19 55.11 12.05 15.92
C GLU A 19 54.06 12.45 14.87
N LEU A 20 53.93 13.74 14.57
CA LEU A 20 53.07 14.24 13.49
C LEU A 20 53.54 13.74 12.11
N ASN A 21 54.84 13.67 11.87
CA ASN A 21 55.38 13.15 10.61
C ASN A 21 55.14 11.64 10.47
N GLN A 22 55.26 10.89 11.57
CA GLN A 22 54.98 9.46 11.60
C GLN A 22 53.48 9.19 11.36
N GLU A 23 52.60 9.91 12.06
CA GLU A 23 51.14 9.84 11.86
C GLU A 23 50.74 10.19 10.43
N ALA A 24 51.39 11.19 9.80
CA ALA A 24 51.16 11.54 8.41
C ALA A 24 51.56 10.40 7.44
N ARG A 25 52.68 9.72 7.71
CA ARG A 25 53.14 8.56 6.93
C ARG A 25 52.19 7.38 7.09
N ASP A 26 51.74 7.09 8.30
CA ASP A 26 50.83 5.98 8.58
C ASP A 26 49.44 6.23 7.99
N ARG A 27 48.95 7.48 8.06
CA ARG A 27 47.72 7.88 7.37
C ARG A 27 47.83 7.75 5.86
N LYS A 28 49.01 8.01 5.28
CA LYS A 28 49.26 7.77 3.84
C LYS A 28 49.23 6.28 3.50
N ARG A 29 49.79 5.42 4.35
CA ARG A 29 49.74 3.95 4.20
C ARG A 29 48.30 3.42 4.30
N GLN A 30 47.54 3.85 5.31
CA GLN A 30 46.12 3.47 5.45
C GLN A 30 45.28 3.93 4.26
N LYS A 31 45.49 5.15 3.75
CA LYS A 31 44.78 5.66 2.56
C LYS A 31 45.07 4.83 1.31
N LYS A 32 46.29 4.28 1.15
CA LYS A 32 46.65 3.40 0.01
C LYS A 32 45.87 2.09 0.02
N HIS A 33 45.55 1.56 1.20
CA HIS A 33 44.77 0.33 1.36
C HIS A 33 43.28 0.60 1.64
N ARG A 34 42.81 1.84 1.44
CA ARG A 34 41.40 2.21 1.61
C ARG A 34 40.53 1.78 0.41
N GLY A 35 41.13 1.16 -0.61
CA GLY A 35 40.39 0.49 -1.67
C GLY A 35 39.68 -0.74 -1.13
N HIS A 36 38.54 -1.09 -1.72
CA HIS A 36 37.88 -2.35 -1.42
C HIS A 36 38.78 -3.53 -1.80
N ALA A 37 38.70 -4.63 -1.05
CA ALA A 37 39.39 -5.87 -1.39
C ALA A 37 39.02 -6.33 -2.81
N ALA A 38 39.97 -6.98 -3.49
CA ALA A 38 39.69 -7.61 -4.78
C ALA A 38 38.48 -8.56 -4.64
N GLY A 39 37.51 -8.48 -5.56
CA GLY A 39 36.27 -9.24 -5.50
C GLY A 39 35.11 -8.59 -4.72
N SER A 40 35.31 -7.45 -4.03
CA SER A 40 34.24 -6.75 -3.28
C SER A 40 33.08 -6.25 -4.15
N ARG A 41 33.24 -6.18 -5.48
CA ARG A 41 32.18 -5.78 -6.41
C ARG A 41 31.36 -6.95 -6.93
N ALA A 42 31.93 -8.16 -6.90
CA ALA A 42 31.31 -9.36 -7.47
C ALA A 42 30.36 -10.04 -6.48
N ASN A 43 30.59 -9.85 -5.17
CA ASN A 43 29.70 -10.34 -4.14
C ASN A 43 28.81 -9.17 -3.66
N GLY A 44 27.69 -8.96 -4.36
CA GLY A 44 26.51 -8.41 -3.70
C GLY A 44 26.15 -9.40 -2.59
N GLY A 45 26.64 -9.13 -1.38
CA GLY A 45 26.89 -10.14 -0.37
C GLY A 45 25.74 -11.08 -0.07
N ASP A 46 25.98 -12.37 -0.35
CA ASP A 46 25.68 -13.47 0.57
C ASP A 46 26.50 -13.31 1.86
N ALA A 47 26.31 -12.18 2.53
CA ALA A 47 26.65 -12.07 3.94
C ALA A 47 25.37 -12.38 4.70
N ALA A 48 25.18 -13.67 4.95
CA ALA A 48 24.43 -14.13 6.10
C ALA A 48 25.10 -13.60 7.39
N SER A 49 25.02 -12.29 7.62
CA SER A 49 25.29 -11.73 8.94
C SER A 49 24.04 -12.02 9.76
N ALA A 50 24.10 -13.08 10.54
CA ALA A 50 23.17 -13.41 11.61
C ALA A 50 23.26 -12.36 12.75
N GLY A 51 23.06 -11.09 12.42
CA GLY A 51 22.92 -9.99 13.36
C GLY A 51 21.47 -9.53 13.32
N LYS A 52 20.76 -9.69 14.44
CA LYS A 52 19.44 -9.11 14.71
C LYS A 52 19.38 -7.64 14.25
N LYS A 53 18.94 -7.39 13.02
CA LYS A 53 18.61 -6.04 12.58
C LYS A 53 17.23 -5.71 13.12
N GLN A 54 17.21 -4.82 14.11
CA GLN A 54 16.01 -4.09 14.49
C GLN A 54 15.31 -3.58 13.24
N ARG A 55 13.97 -3.70 13.24
CA ARG A 55 13.06 -3.30 12.17
C ARG A 55 13.28 -1.81 11.82
N GLN A 56 14.17 -1.53 10.89
CA GLN A 56 14.22 -0.23 10.24
C GLN A 56 13.14 -0.21 9.15
N ALA A 57 12.51 0.95 8.96
CA ALA A 57 11.53 1.16 7.91
C ALA A 57 12.23 0.91 6.56
N GLN A 58 11.74 -0.09 5.83
CA GLN A 58 12.24 -0.40 4.50
C GLN A 58 11.78 0.71 3.54
N ASP A 59 12.67 1.14 2.65
CA ASP A 59 12.35 2.13 1.62
C ASP A 59 11.20 1.62 0.74
N PRO A 60 10.08 2.35 0.60
CA PRO A 60 8.95 1.91 -0.22
C PRO A 60 9.30 1.74 -1.70
N ARG A 61 10.39 2.35 -2.19
CA ARG A 61 10.89 2.17 -3.55
C ARG A 61 11.59 0.81 -3.75
N VAL A 62 12.03 0.17 -2.67
CA VAL A 62 12.69 -1.14 -2.72
C VAL A 62 11.66 -2.22 -2.42
N GLY A 63 11.22 -2.94 -3.45
CA GLY A 63 10.30 -4.07 -3.31
C GLY A 63 10.83 -5.19 -2.40
N SER A 64 9.94 -6.09 -1.99
CA SER A 64 10.27 -7.24 -1.13
C SER A 64 11.22 -8.21 -1.84
N LYS A 65 12.49 -8.24 -1.43
CA LYS A 65 13.51 -9.20 -1.89
C LYS A 65 13.61 -10.46 -1.01
N LYS A 66 12.54 -10.83 -0.31
CA LYS A 66 12.53 -12.06 0.50
C LYS A 66 12.55 -13.27 -0.44
N PRO A 67 13.53 -14.18 -0.35
CA PRO A 67 13.57 -15.35 -1.22
C PRO A 67 12.35 -16.23 -0.93
N ILE A 68 11.68 -16.66 -2.00
CA ILE A 68 10.58 -17.62 -1.95
C ILE A 68 11.16 -18.99 -2.30
N PRO A 69 10.93 -20.04 -1.49
CA PRO A 69 11.41 -21.37 -1.80
C PRO A 69 10.70 -21.92 -3.06
N LEU A 70 11.46 -22.33 -4.06
CA LEU A 70 10.96 -22.87 -5.32
C LEU A 70 10.87 -24.40 -5.27
N GLY A 71 10.03 -24.93 -4.37
CA GLY A 71 9.77 -26.36 -4.28
C GLY A 71 8.41 -26.64 -3.64
N VAL A 72 7.75 -27.72 -4.09
CA VAL A 72 6.59 -28.30 -3.39
C VAL A 72 7.11 -28.97 -2.12
N SER A 73 7.15 -28.21 -1.02
CA SER A 73 7.39 -28.76 0.30
C SER A 73 6.07 -28.82 1.04
N GLU A 74 5.56 -30.03 1.17
CA GLU A 74 4.57 -30.36 2.17
C GLU A 74 5.17 -30.07 3.56
N SER A 75 4.43 -29.29 4.35
CA SER A 75 4.37 -29.30 5.81
C SER A 75 5.56 -28.78 6.64
N SER A 76 5.36 -27.62 7.27
CA SER A 76 5.59 -27.43 8.72
C SER A 76 5.14 -26.03 9.17
N ALA A 77 3.86 -25.87 9.48
CA ALA A 77 3.36 -24.75 10.28
C ALA A 77 3.15 -25.20 11.73
N PRO A 78 3.76 -24.54 12.75
CA PRO A 78 3.33 -24.67 14.13
C PRO A 78 2.24 -23.64 14.47
N ALA A 79 1.23 -24.12 15.20
CA ALA A 79 0.15 -23.42 15.91
C ALA A 79 -0.97 -22.77 15.06
N PRO A 80 -2.21 -23.33 15.10
CA PRO A 80 -3.39 -22.61 14.61
C PRO A 80 -3.75 -21.54 15.64
N LYS A 81 -3.21 -20.33 15.48
CA LYS A 81 -3.92 -19.15 15.96
C LYS A 81 -5.20 -19.08 15.15
N GLN A 82 -6.34 -19.10 15.82
CA GLN A 82 -7.66 -18.94 15.23
C GLN A 82 -7.65 -17.74 14.28
N HIS A 83 -7.49 -18.03 12.99
CA HIS A 83 -7.76 -17.09 11.94
C HIS A 83 -9.28 -16.97 11.90
N LYS A 84 -9.78 -15.76 12.19
CA LYS A 84 -11.11 -15.35 11.77
C LYS A 84 -11.25 -15.78 10.30
N PRO A 85 -12.31 -16.51 9.90
CA PRO A 85 -12.51 -16.80 8.50
C PRO A 85 -12.64 -15.46 7.78
N LYS A 86 -11.59 -15.09 7.04
CA LYS A 86 -11.73 -14.13 5.96
C LYS A 86 -12.56 -14.87 4.94
N SER A 87 -13.81 -14.48 4.84
CA SER A 87 -14.73 -14.91 3.81
C SER A 87 -14.04 -14.78 2.45
N GLU A 88 -13.61 -15.92 1.91
CA GLU A 88 -13.27 -16.09 0.50
C GLU A 88 -14.57 -16.12 -0.31
N LYS A 89 -15.28 -14.99 -0.33
CA LYS A 89 -16.09 -14.70 -1.50
C LYS A 89 -15.12 -14.08 -2.51
N PRO A 90 -15.06 -14.56 -3.76
CA PRO A 90 -14.21 -13.94 -4.76
C PRO A 90 -14.57 -12.45 -4.82
N MET A 91 -13.54 -11.60 -4.86
CA MET A 91 -13.64 -10.15 -4.95
C MET A 91 -14.23 -9.77 -6.31
N LEU A 92 -15.51 -10.03 -6.55
CA LEU A 92 -16.23 -9.33 -7.61
C LEU A 92 -16.11 -7.85 -7.27
N SER A 93 -15.60 -7.07 -8.21
CA SER A 93 -15.71 -5.61 -8.09
C SER A 93 -17.20 -5.29 -7.97
N PRO A 94 -17.58 -4.23 -7.24
CA PRO A 94 -18.97 -3.79 -7.19
C PRO A 94 -19.60 -3.67 -8.59
N GLN A 95 -18.80 -3.28 -9.59
CA GLN A 95 -19.17 -3.27 -11.01
C GLN A 95 -19.54 -4.65 -11.58
N ALA A 96 -18.75 -5.68 -11.27
CA ALA A 96 -18.99 -7.02 -11.79
C ALA A 96 -20.16 -7.71 -11.08
N GLU A 97 -20.44 -7.36 -9.82
CA GLU A 97 -21.66 -7.79 -9.13
C GLU A 97 -22.90 -7.09 -9.73
N LEU A 98 -22.80 -5.79 -10.03
CA LEU A 98 -23.86 -5.03 -10.71
C LEU A 98 -24.19 -5.63 -12.08
N GLU A 99 -23.18 -5.85 -12.93
CA GLU A 99 -23.36 -6.45 -14.26
C GLU A 99 -23.98 -7.85 -14.20
N LEU A 100 -23.67 -8.63 -13.16
CA LEU A 100 -24.30 -9.94 -12.96
C LEU A 100 -25.77 -9.82 -12.53
N LEU A 101 -26.10 -8.83 -11.70
CA LEU A 101 -27.47 -8.58 -11.26
C LEU A 101 -28.34 -7.99 -12.37
N GLU A 102 -27.76 -7.13 -13.22
CA GLU A 102 -28.40 -6.58 -14.41
C GLU A 102 -28.65 -7.63 -15.50
N ASN A 103 -27.82 -8.68 -15.57
CA ASN A 103 -27.99 -9.78 -16.52
C ASN A 103 -28.66 -11.02 -15.90
N ASP A 104 -29.31 -10.90 -14.73
CA ASP A 104 -30.02 -12.02 -14.10
C ASP A 104 -31.34 -12.28 -14.84
N GLU A 105 -31.37 -13.33 -15.67
CA GLU A 105 -32.54 -13.75 -16.47
C GLU A 105 -33.83 -13.89 -15.63
N ARG A 106 -33.71 -14.21 -14.34
CA ARG A 106 -34.85 -14.32 -13.44
C ARG A 106 -35.42 -12.94 -13.09
N LEU A 107 -34.56 -11.96 -12.85
CA LEU A 107 -35.00 -10.59 -12.56
C LEU A 107 -35.70 -10.01 -13.79
N ASP A 108 -35.09 -10.16 -14.96
CA ASP A 108 -35.64 -9.69 -16.24
C ASP A 108 -37.02 -10.32 -16.54
N ALA A 109 -37.17 -11.64 -16.38
CA ALA A 109 -38.44 -12.31 -16.62
C ALA A 109 -39.55 -11.87 -15.64
N LEU A 110 -39.21 -11.55 -14.39
CA LEU A 110 -40.17 -11.05 -13.41
C LEU A 110 -40.58 -9.60 -13.73
N LEU A 111 -39.64 -8.78 -14.22
CA LEU A 111 -39.92 -7.40 -14.65
C LEU A 111 -40.76 -7.37 -15.93
N GLU A 112 -40.45 -8.19 -16.92
CA GLU A 112 -41.24 -8.30 -18.17
C GLU A 112 -42.68 -8.71 -17.87
N ARG A 113 -42.88 -9.68 -16.96
CA ARG A 113 -44.22 -10.08 -16.51
C ARG A 113 -44.97 -8.95 -15.81
N LEU A 114 -44.26 -8.11 -15.06
CA LEU A 114 -44.84 -6.94 -14.39
C LEU A 114 -45.24 -5.88 -15.42
N GLU A 115 -44.43 -5.66 -16.47
CA GLU A 115 -44.72 -4.76 -17.58
C GLU A 115 -45.91 -5.25 -18.43
N GLU A 116 -46.03 -6.56 -18.65
CA GLU A 116 -47.17 -7.18 -19.33
C GLU A 116 -48.47 -7.13 -18.49
N GLY A 117 -48.42 -6.57 -17.28
CA GLY A 117 -49.57 -6.43 -16.37
C GLY A 117 -49.89 -7.68 -15.57
N GLY A 118 -48.97 -8.65 -15.53
CA GLY A 118 -49.06 -9.83 -14.68
C GLY A 118 -48.83 -9.49 -13.21
N THR A 119 -49.51 -10.22 -12.33
CA THR A 119 -49.30 -10.09 -10.87
C THR A 119 -48.20 -11.02 -10.40
N LEU A 120 -47.32 -10.51 -9.54
CA LEU A 120 -46.26 -11.26 -8.87
C LEU A 120 -46.74 -11.77 -7.51
N ASN A 121 -46.22 -12.92 -7.08
CA ASN A 121 -46.48 -13.39 -5.73
C ASN A 121 -45.74 -12.50 -4.70
N ALA A 122 -46.20 -12.48 -3.45
CA ALA A 122 -45.57 -11.66 -2.39
C ALA A 122 -44.08 -12.00 -2.18
N GLU A 123 -43.71 -13.27 -2.33
CA GLU A 123 -42.31 -13.71 -2.26
C GLU A 123 -41.48 -13.19 -3.43
N GLU A 124 -42.04 -13.20 -4.64
CA GLU A 124 -41.37 -12.71 -5.86
C GLU A 124 -41.21 -11.20 -5.81
N GLN A 125 -42.24 -10.47 -5.38
CA GLN A 125 -42.18 -9.03 -5.19
C GLN A 125 -41.11 -8.65 -4.16
N SER A 126 -41.09 -9.29 -2.98
CA SER A 126 -40.06 -9.01 -1.97
C SER A 126 -38.65 -9.31 -2.46
N TRP A 127 -38.51 -10.29 -3.35
CA TRP A 127 -37.23 -10.66 -3.94
C TRP A 127 -36.78 -9.63 -4.97
N VAL A 128 -37.69 -9.16 -5.84
CA VAL A 128 -37.42 -8.09 -6.80
C VAL A 128 -37.02 -6.82 -6.05
N ASP A 129 -37.79 -6.42 -5.04
CA ASP A 129 -37.50 -5.22 -4.24
C ASP A 129 -36.11 -5.32 -3.58
N ALA A 130 -35.79 -6.46 -2.95
CA ALA A 130 -34.48 -6.69 -2.34
C ALA A 130 -33.31 -6.71 -3.34
N LYS A 131 -33.57 -7.07 -4.60
CA LYS A 131 -32.59 -7.04 -5.69
C LYS A 131 -32.35 -5.62 -6.19
N LEU A 132 -33.41 -4.83 -6.33
CA LEU A 132 -33.32 -3.41 -6.69
C LEU A 132 -32.57 -2.62 -5.59
N ASP A 133 -32.89 -2.84 -4.31
CA ASP A 133 -32.17 -2.22 -3.19
C ASP A 133 -30.65 -2.53 -3.23
N ARG A 134 -30.30 -3.76 -3.63
CA ARG A 134 -28.89 -4.18 -3.76
C ARG A 134 -28.20 -3.51 -4.95
N ILE A 135 -28.91 -3.34 -6.07
CA ILE A 135 -28.41 -2.62 -7.25
C ILE A 135 -28.15 -1.15 -6.87
N ASP A 136 -29.06 -0.51 -6.15
CA ASP A 136 -28.90 0.87 -5.67
C ASP A 136 -27.71 1.02 -4.72
N GLU A 137 -27.50 0.07 -3.81
CA GLU A 137 -26.32 0.07 -2.93
C GLU A 137 -25.01 -0.07 -3.74
N LEU A 138 -25.00 -0.92 -4.77
CA LEU A 138 -23.84 -1.10 -5.64
C LEU A 138 -23.55 0.15 -6.48
N MET A 139 -24.59 0.82 -6.99
CA MET A 139 -24.44 2.10 -7.70
C MET A 139 -23.86 3.19 -6.79
N GLN A 140 -24.35 3.30 -5.55
CA GLN A 140 -23.78 4.23 -4.55
C GLN A 140 -22.31 3.91 -4.25
N GLN A 141 -21.95 2.64 -4.09
CA GLN A 141 -20.56 2.21 -3.87
C GLN A 141 -19.62 2.55 -5.03
N LEU A 142 -20.16 2.59 -6.26
CA LEU A 142 -19.43 2.96 -7.47
C LEU A 142 -19.36 4.49 -7.68
N GLY A 143 -20.09 5.27 -6.88
CA GLY A 143 -20.18 6.72 -7.04
C GLY A 143 -21.02 7.14 -8.26
N LEU A 144 -21.94 6.26 -8.67
CA LEU A 144 -23.00 6.55 -9.64
C LEU A 144 -24.33 6.84 -8.91
N SER A 145 -24.24 7.43 -7.71
CA SER A 145 -25.41 7.82 -6.93
C SER A 145 -26.13 8.95 -7.64
N TYR A 146 -27.39 8.71 -8.00
CA TYR A 146 -28.29 9.71 -8.58
C TYR A 146 -28.58 10.90 -7.65
N ASP A 147 -28.20 10.80 -6.37
CA ASP A 147 -28.41 11.81 -5.31
C ASP A 147 -27.19 12.76 -5.14
N ASP A 148 -26.01 12.41 -5.67
CA ASP A 148 -24.79 13.22 -5.53
C ASP A 148 -24.42 14.03 -6.79
N GLU A 149 -25.13 13.82 -7.92
CA GLU A 149 -24.85 14.52 -9.18
C GLU A 149 -25.34 15.99 -9.19
N ASP A 150 -26.32 16.37 -8.36
CA ASP A 150 -26.86 17.74 -8.40
C ASP A 150 -25.89 18.81 -7.82
N GLU A 151 -25.04 18.47 -6.83
CA GLU A 151 -24.11 19.46 -6.25
C GLU A 151 -22.73 19.48 -6.94
N GLU A 152 -22.19 18.31 -7.34
CA GLU A 152 -20.82 18.23 -7.89
C GLU A 152 -20.76 18.48 -9.40
N GLU A 153 -21.86 18.24 -10.13
CA GLU A 153 -21.93 18.54 -11.56
C GLU A 153 -22.18 20.04 -11.81
N GLU A 154 -22.93 20.72 -10.94
CA GLU A 154 -23.11 22.19 -11.00
C GLU A 154 -21.79 22.94 -10.83
N GLU A 155 -20.94 22.60 -9.85
CA GLU A 155 -19.64 23.28 -9.65
C GLU A 155 -18.69 23.08 -10.85
N ARG A 156 -18.66 21.88 -11.45
CA ARG A 156 -17.84 21.60 -12.63
C ARG A 156 -18.36 22.32 -13.87
N GLN A 157 -19.68 22.40 -14.03
CA GLN A 157 -20.32 23.13 -15.12
C GLN A 157 -20.09 24.65 -14.97
N GLU A 158 -20.17 25.19 -13.76
CA GLU A 158 -19.89 26.60 -13.47
C GLU A 158 -18.42 26.99 -13.70
N ASP A 159 -17.45 26.15 -13.30
CA ASP A 159 -16.03 26.39 -13.55
C ASP A 159 -15.70 26.33 -15.07
N MET A 160 -16.33 25.40 -15.80
CA MET A 160 -16.22 25.32 -17.26
C MET A 160 -16.83 26.56 -17.95
N MET A 161 -17.98 27.03 -17.49
CA MET A 161 -18.64 28.24 -18.02
C MET A 161 -17.88 29.51 -17.68
N ARG A 162 -17.23 29.56 -16.52
CA ARG A 162 -16.36 30.67 -16.10
C ARG A 162 -15.08 30.73 -16.94
N LEU A 163 -14.48 29.58 -17.25
CA LEU A 163 -13.31 29.49 -18.14
C LEU A 163 -13.66 29.94 -19.56
N LEU A 164 -14.84 29.55 -20.07
CA LEU A 164 -15.32 29.93 -21.39
C LEU A 164 -15.69 31.42 -21.48
N LYS A 165 -16.21 32.00 -20.39
CA LYS A 165 -16.61 33.42 -20.33
C LYS A 165 -15.46 34.39 -20.01
N GLY A 166 -14.36 33.90 -19.44
CA GLY A 166 -13.18 34.71 -19.09
C GLY A 166 -12.22 34.99 -20.25
N GLY A 167 -12.47 34.44 -21.45
CA GLY A 167 -11.65 34.65 -22.63
C GLY A 167 -12.19 35.74 -23.56
N ASN A 168 -12.19 37.00 -23.12
CA ASN A 168 -12.23 38.20 -23.98
C ASN A 168 -11.81 39.44 -23.19
#